data_AF-A0A9E3U6D8-F1
#
_entry.id   AF-A0A9E3U6D8-F1
#
_cell.length_a   1.000
_cell.length_b   1.000
_cell.length_c   1.000
_cell.angle_alpha   90.00
_cell.angle_beta   90.00
_cell.angle_gamma   90.00
#
_symmetry.space_group_name_H-M   'P 1'
#
loop_
_entity.id
_entity.type
_entity.pdbx_description
1 polymer ?
#
loop_
_entity_poly.entity_id
_entity_poly.type
_entity_poly.pdbx_seq_one_letter_code
_entity_poly.pdbx_strand_id
1 'polypeptide(L)'
;MTQLRIRLVPVVLLVVAGGCSRTPPVDPPATSAAPSSPAPAAASASASATASVTAPQDPPPPASAAADDEPPTRVPDIEYVPTPQNVVDKLLDAAKIKKDDVLYDLGCGDGRIVVTAAKKFGVKAIGFDIDPKRVEESNANVKKNKVEHLVTIMHKDIFTVDLSPASVVTLYLLPELNVRLIPQLEKLKAGSRVVSHDFDMEGVDPVNTWTVMAPDHRPPHKDREHYVYLWNVPLKKLAPKK
;
A
#
# COMPACT_ATOMS: atom_id res chain seq x y z
N MET A 1 -14.20 52.47 -52.97
CA MET A 1 -15.49 51.91 -53.45
C MET A 1 -15.55 50.47 -52.98
N THR A 2 -16.05 50.26 -51.77
CA THR A 2 -15.96 48.98 -51.04
C THR A 2 -17.25 48.21 -51.25
N GLN A 3 -17.18 47.10 -51.99
CA GLN A 3 -18.35 46.29 -52.33
C GLN A 3 -18.83 45.47 -51.12
N LEU A 4 -20.10 45.69 -50.79
CA LEU A 4 -20.90 44.99 -49.79
C LEU A 4 -21.29 43.60 -50.32
N ARG A 5 -20.86 42.52 -49.65
CA ARG A 5 -21.35 41.15 -49.93
C ARG A 5 -22.17 40.64 -48.76
N ILE A 6 -23.46 40.43 -49.02
CA ILE A 6 -24.45 39.88 -48.10
C ILE A 6 -24.48 38.35 -48.22
N ARG A 7 -24.14 37.71 -47.10
CA ARG A 7 -24.63 36.46 -46.46
C ARG A 7 -25.11 35.27 -47.31
N LEU A 8 -24.56 34.11 -46.95
CA LEU A 8 -25.35 32.90 -46.67
C LEU A 8 -24.66 32.13 -45.52
N VAL A 9 -25.33 32.02 -44.36
CA VAL A 9 -24.88 31.22 -43.22
C VAL A 9 -25.76 29.96 -43.21
N PRO A 10 -25.21 28.75 -43.32
CA PRO A 10 -26.02 27.55 -43.16
C PRO A 10 -26.26 27.30 -41.68
N VAL A 11 -27.55 27.16 -41.34
CA VAL A 11 -28.05 26.65 -40.07
C VAL A 11 -27.58 25.20 -39.92
N VAL A 12 -26.74 24.93 -38.93
CA VAL A 12 -26.41 23.55 -38.53
C VAL A 12 -27.23 23.21 -37.29
N LEU A 13 -28.09 22.23 -37.49
CA LEU A 13 -29.01 21.62 -36.56
C LEU A 13 -28.27 20.96 -35.39
N LEU A 14 -28.62 21.39 -34.17
CA LEU A 14 -28.22 20.76 -32.92
C LEU A 14 -28.97 19.42 -32.77
N VAL A 15 -28.25 18.30 -32.77
CA VAL A 15 -28.79 17.00 -32.33
C VAL A 15 -28.07 16.61 -31.05
N VAL A 16 -28.81 16.63 -29.94
CA VAL A 16 -28.41 16.05 -28.66
C VAL A 16 -28.92 14.61 -28.62
N ALA A 17 -28.00 13.66 -28.51
CA ALA A 17 -28.24 12.29 -28.06
C ALA A 17 -26.99 11.93 -27.22
N GLY A 18 -27.10 11.60 -25.94
CA GLY A 18 -27.76 10.39 -25.44
C GLY A 18 -26.66 9.35 -25.18
N GLY A 19 -26.42 9.04 -23.91
CA GLY A 19 -25.24 8.29 -23.46
C GLY A 19 -25.10 6.88 -24.01
N CYS A 20 -23.86 6.40 -24.05
CA CYS A 20 -23.51 4.98 -24.08
C CYS A 20 -22.07 4.81 -23.61
N SER A 21 -21.89 4.05 -22.53
CA SER A 21 -20.63 3.53 -22.01
C SER A 21 -19.85 2.80 -23.11
N ARG A 22 -18.58 3.16 -23.30
CA ARG A 22 -17.68 2.50 -24.25
C ARG A 22 -16.66 1.67 -23.50
N THR A 23 -16.86 0.36 -23.48
CA THR A 23 -15.79 -0.62 -23.24
C THR A 23 -15.08 -0.90 -24.57
N PRO A 24 -13.73 -0.91 -24.63
CA PRO A 24 -12.98 -1.32 -25.82
C PRO A 24 -12.93 -2.85 -26.00
N PRO A 25 -12.63 -3.36 -27.22
CA PRO A 25 -12.78 -4.76 -27.61
C PRO A 25 -11.64 -5.67 -27.10
N VAL A 26 -11.98 -6.94 -26.86
CA VAL A 26 -11.13 -8.00 -26.29
C VAL A 26 -10.64 -8.93 -27.40
N ASP A 27 -9.32 -9.08 -27.54
CA ASP A 27 -8.69 -10.17 -28.31
C ASP A 27 -8.33 -11.35 -27.38
N PRO A 28 -8.41 -12.62 -27.85
CA PRO A 28 -8.13 -13.79 -27.01
C PRO A 28 -6.63 -14.12 -26.90
N PRO A 29 -6.12 -14.55 -25.73
CA PRO A 29 -4.70 -14.88 -25.58
C PRO A 29 -4.36 -16.33 -25.94
N ALA A 30 -3.15 -16.48 -26.51
CA ALA A 30 -2.51 -17.75 -26.83
C ALA A 30 -1.88 -18.41 -25.58
N THR A 31 -1.95 -19.73 -25.59
CA THR A 31 -1.72 -20.70 -24.50
C THR A 31 -0.24 -20.97 -24.18
N SER A 32 -0.02 -21.49 -22.96
CA SER A 32 1.00 -22.51 -22.58
C SER A 32 2.38 -21.97 -22.16
N ALA A 33 3.10 -22.47 -21.16
CA ALA A 33 2.87 -23.33 -20.00
C ALA A 33 4.16 -23.23 -19.15
N ALA A 34 4.05 -23.36 -17.83
CA ALA A 34 5.19 -23.51 -16.92
C ALA A 34 5.29 -24.96 -16.43
N PRO A 35 6.47 -25.40 -15.94
CA PRO A 35 6.45 -26.36 -14.85
C PRO A 35 7.39 -26.03 -13.66
N SER A 36 6.75 -26.12 -12.49
CA SER A 36 7.15 -26.57 -11.15
C SER A 36 8.54 -27.14 -10.85
N SER A 37 9.00 -26.94 -9.61
CA SER A 37 9.95 -27.81 -8.89
C SER A 37 9.59 -27.96 -7.41
N PRO A 38 9.91 -29.12 -6.75
CA PRO A 38 9.43 -29.47 -5.41
C PRO A 38 10.48 -29.34 -4.29
N ALA A 39 9.99 -29.37 -3.04
CA ALA A 39 10.76 -29.38 -1.78
C ALA A 39 11.17 -30.81 -1.33
N PRO A 40 12.18 -30.92 -0.44
CA PRO A 40 12.14 -31.84 0.71
C PRO A 40 12.77 -31.18 1.97
N ALA A 41 12.85 -31.72 3.19
CA ALA A 41 12.22 -32.76 3.98
C ALA A 41 12.79 -32.57 5.41
N ALA A 42 12.11 -33.16 6.40
CA ALA A 42 12.42 -33.10 7.82
C ALA A 42 13.70 -33.86 8.23
N ALA A 43 14.26 -33.49 9.39
CA ALA A 43 15.11 -34.37 10.18
C ALA A 43 14.97 -34.05 11.68
N SER A 44 14.87 -35.12 12.46
CA SER A 44 14.66 -35.19 13.91
C SER A 44 15.93 -35.73 14.56
N ALA A 45 16.28 -35.29 15.77
CA ALA A 45 17.25 -36.00 16.62
C ALA A 45 17.07 -35.64 18.12
N SER A 46 17.22 -36.69 18.93
CA SER A 46 17.01 -36.84 20.37
C SER A 46 18.32 -36.70 21.16
N ALA A 47 18.25 -36.33 22.46
CA ALA A 47 18.77 -37.10 23.61
C ALA A 47 19.21 -36.26 24.84
N SER A 48 18.54 -36.55 25.97
CA SER A 48 19.02 -36.87 27.34
C SER A 48 20.02 -35.99 28.14
N ALA A 49 19.49 -35.51 29.27
CA ALA A 49 19.96 -35.61 30.68
C ALA A 49 21.30 -35.01 31.16
N THR A 50 21.21 -34.15 32.18
CA THR A 50 21.89 -34.28 33.49
C THR A 50 21.38 -33.23 34.49
N ALA A 51 21.24 -33.63 35.75
CA ALA A 51 20.84 -32.78 36.88
C ALA A 51 22.05 -32.42 37.74
N SER A 52 22.14 -31.18 38.24
CA SER A 52 22.32 -30.86 39.69
C SER A 52 22.79 -29.42 39.96
N VAL A 53 22.46 -29.00 41.18
CA VAL A 53 22.99 -27.92 42.03
C VAL A 53 22.31 -26.54 41.89
N THR A 54 21.26 -26.34 42.69
CA THR A 54 20.70 -25.02 43.01
C THR A 54 21.38 -24.50 44.28
N ALA A 55 22.15 -23.41 44.15
CA ALA A 55 22.53 -22.55 45.26
C ALA A 55 21.44 -21.49 45.51
N PRO A 56 21.22 -21.03 46.75
CA PRO A 56 20.22 -20.01 47.04
C PRO A 56 20.61 -18.67 46.41
N GLN A 57 19.75 -18.14 45.54
CA GLN A 57 19.90 -16.81 44.95
C GLN A 57 19.14 -15.79 45.82
N ASP A 58 19.82 -14.71 46.20
CA ASP A 58 19.20 -13.50 46.74
C ASP A 58 18.11 -12.99 45.77
N PRO A 59 16.99 -12.45 46.28
CA PRO A 59 15.94 -11.95 45.40
C PRO A 59 16.47 -10.75 44.57
N PRO A 60 16.20 -10.72 43.25
CA PRO A 60 16.54 -9.57 42.42
C PRO A 60 15.77 -8.33 42.90
N PRO A 61 16.37 -7.12 42.80
CA PRO A 61 15.68 -5.87 43.11
C PRO A 61 14.46 -5.71 42.19
N PRO A 62 13.37 -5.05 42.65
CA PRO A 62 12.16 -4.92 41.85
C PRO A 62 12.48 -4.15 40.57
N ALA A 63 12.38 -4.85 39.44
CA ALA A 63 12.38 -4.24 38.13
C ALA A 63 11.15 -3.32 38.04
N SER A 64 11.41 -2.03 37.91
CA SER A 64 10.40 -1.05 37.50
C SER A 64 10.00 -1.38 36.07
N ALA A 65 8.96 -2.19 35.93
CA ALA A 65 8.24 -2.39 34.69
C ALA A 65 7.41 -1.13 34.43
N ALA A 66 7.98 -0.18 33.70
CA ALA A 66 7.19 0.72 32.89
C ALA A 66 6.75 -0.08 31.66
N ALA A 67 5.67 -0.86 31.81
CA ALA A 67 4.93 -1.37 30.67
C ALA A 67 4.16 -0.19 30.10
N ASP A 68 4.47 0.19 28.86
CA ASP A 68 3.69 1.16 28.11
C ASP A 68 2.23 0.69 28.05
N ASP A 69 1.35 1.51 28.61
CA ASP A 69 -0.10 1.35 28.59
C ASP A 69 -0.62 1.69 27.18
N GLU A 70 -0.25 0.87 26.18
CA GLU A 70 -0.80 0.96 24.83
C GLU A 70 -2.18 0.30 24.85
N PRO A 71 -3.25 1.04 24.47
CA PRO A 71 -4.61 0.52 24.50
C PRO A 71 -4.74 -0.71 23.60
N PRO A 72 -5.68 -1.63 23.91
CA PRO A 72 -5.84 -2.87 23.15
C PRO A 72 -6.08 -2.55 21.67
N THR A 73 -5.19 -3.05 20.83
CA THR A 73 -5.26 -2.95 19.37
C THR A 73 -6.53 -3.62 18.87
N ARG A 74 -7.31 -2.91 18.05
CA ARG A 74 -8.53 -3.41 17.41
C ARG A 74 -8.27 -4.73 16.66
N VAL A 75 -9.24 -5.63 16.63
CA VAL A 75 -9.13 -6.87 15.85
C VAL A 75 -9.16 -6.52 14.35
N PRO A 76 -8.39 -7.20 13.48
CA PRO A 76 -8.46 -6.96 12.04
C PRO A 76 -9.84 -7.36 11.49
N ASP A 77 -10.57 -6.38 10.95
CA ASP A 77 -11.93 -6.58 10.43
C ASP A 77 -11.96 -7.05 8.95
N ILE A 78 -10.79 -7.27 8.31
CA ILE A 78 -10.65 -7.35 6.85
C ILE A 78 -9.70 -8.50 6.46
N GLU A 79 -10.02 -9.21 5.38
CA GLU A 79 -9.15 -10.21 4.76
C GLU A 79 -7.87 -9.58 4.21
N TYR A 80 -6.74 -10.20 4.51
CA TYR A 80 -5.47 -9.79 3.94
C TYR A 80 -5.36 -10.20 2.46
N VAL A 81 -5.28 -9.21 1.57
CA VAL A 81 -4.99 -9.40 0.15
C VAL A 81 -3.71 -8.66 -0.21
N PRO A 82 -2.66 -9.36 -0.68
CA PRO A 82 -1.42 -8.70 -1.05
C PRO A 82 -1.50 -7.97 -2.41
N THR A 83 -0.85 -6.82 -2.51
CA THR A 83 -0.61 -6.13 -3.79
C THR A 83 0.32 -6.96 -4.69
N PRO A 84 -0.04 -7.26 -5.95
CA PRO A 84 0.85 -7.93 -6.91
C PRO A 84 2.17 -7.16 -7.10
N GLN A 85 3.28 -7.88 -7.29
CA GLN A 85 4.62 -7.25 -7.27
C GLN A 85 4.81 -6.18 -8.36
N ASN A 86 4.27 -6.38 -9.55
CA ASN A 86 4.32 -5.37 -10.62
C ASN A 86 3.51 -4.11 -10.28
N VAL A 87 2.42 -4.24 -9.51
CA VAL A 87 1.66 -3.10 -8.99
C VAL A 87 2.43 -2.40 -7.87
N VAL A 88 3.13 -3.15 -6.99
CA VAL A 88 4.06 -2.56 -6.00
C VAL A 88 5.13 -1.73 -6.69
N ASP A 89 5.76 -2.27 -7.73
CA ASP A 89 6.75 -1.55 -8.50
C ASP A 89 6.18 -0.26 -9.12
N LYS A 90 4.94 -0.32 -9.62
CA LYS A 90 4.27 0.85 -10.18
C LYS A 90 3.91 1.90 -9.13
N LEU A 91 3.45 1.50 -7.95
CA LEU A 91 3.18 2.42 -6.83
C LEU A 91 4.43 3.24 -6.48
N LEU A 92 5.56 2.54 -6.32
CA LEU A 92 6.83 3.18 -5.97
C LEU A 92 7.37 4.05 -7.11
N ASP A 93 7.25 3.62 -8.36
CA ASP A 93 7.58 4.43 -9.54
C ASP A 93 6.72 5.71 -9.61
N ALA A 94 5.40 5.59 -9.44
CA ALA A 94 4.46 6.71 -9.44
C ALA A 94 4.78 7.72 -8.33
N ALA A 95 5.17 7.25 -7.16
CA ALA A 95 5.59 8.09 -6.04
C ALA A 95 6.94 8.79 -6.28
N LYS A 96 7.70 8.42 -7.32
CA LYS A 96 9.02 9.00 -7.65
C LYS A 96 9.92 9.06 -6.41
N ILE A 97 10.14 7.90 -5.79
CA ILE A 97 10.92 7.77 -4.56
C ILE A 97 12.32 8.39 -4.73
N LYS A 98 12.71 9.23 -3.77
CA LYS A 98 14.01 9.90 -3.67
C LYS A 98 14.80 9.30 -2.51
N LYS A 99 16.13 9.42 -2.54
CA LYS A 99 17.03 8.80 -1.56
C LYS A 99 16.80 9.28 -0.11
N ASP A 100 16.32 10.52 0.04
CA ASP A 100 16.00 11.15 1.32
C ASP A 100 14.56 10.91 1.78
N ASP A 101 13.77 10.13 1.02
CA ASP A 101 12.41 9.83 1.40
C ASP A 101 12.33 8.93 2.64
N VAL A 102 11.26 9.15 3.40
CA VAL A 102 10.80 8.26 4.45
C VAL A 102 9.42 7.76 4.01
N LEU A 103 9.35 6.46 3.71
CA LEU A 103 8.14 5.81 3.23
C LEU A 103 7.37 5.17 4.38
N TYR A 104 6.08 5.46 4.48
CA TYR A 104 5.17 4.78 5.41
C TYR A 104 4.19 3.92 4.62
N ASP A 105 4.00 2.67 5.04
CA ASP A 105 3.01 1.76 4.46
C ASP A 105 1.94 1.44 5.49
N LEU A 106 0.70 1.89 5.24
CA LEU A 106 -0.40 1.76 6.19
C LEU A 106 -1.21 0.49 5.86
N GLY A 107 -1.13 -0.52 6.74
CA GLY A 107 -1.63 -1.87 6.48
C GLY A 107 -0.61 -2.68 5.70
N CYS A 108 0.62 -2.79 6.21
CA CYS A 108 1.75 -3.27 5.43
C CYS A 108 1.73 -4.76 5.09
N GLY A 109 0.87 -5.56 5.72
CA GLY A 109 0.71 -6.97 5.40
C GLY A 109 2.00 -7.76 5.60
N ASP A 110 2.46 -8.45 4.55
CA ASP A 110 3.74 -9.17 4.54
C ASP A 110 4.98 -8.27 4.34
N GLY A 111 4.81 -6.94 4.37
CA GLY A 111 5.89 -5.98 4.27
C GLY A 111 6.49 -5.81 2.87
N ARG A 112 5.88 -6.39 1.82
CA ARG A 112 6.47 -6.35 0.47
C ARG A 112 6.75 -4.96 -0.06
N ILE A 113 5.92 -3.96 0.27
CA ILE A 113 6.09 -2.59 -0.23
C ILE A 113 7.30 -1.95 0.45
N VAL A 114 7.37 -1.97 1.79
CA VAL A 114 8.50 -1.42 2.55
C VAL A 114 9.82 -2.13 2.24
N VAL A 115 9.79 -3.46 2.08
CA VAL A 115 10.96 -4.24 1.66
C VAL A 115 11.40 -3.85 0.24
N THR A 116 10.46 -3.75 -0.70
CA THR A 116 10.77 -3.34 -2.08
C THR A 116 11.34 -1.93 -2.13
N ALA A 117 10.77 -1.00 -1.37
CA ALA A 117 11.23 0.38 -1.28
C ALA A 117 12.68 0.46 -0.75
N ALA A 118 12.96 -0.21 0.36
CA ALA A 118 14.31 -0.25 0.93
C ALA A 118 15.33 -0.89 -0.03
N LYS A 119 15.00 -2.01 -0.67
CA LYS A 119 15.91 -2.69 -1.61
C LYS A 119 16.19 -1.90 -2.87
N LYS A 120 15.16 -1.31 -3.49
CA LYS A 120 15.29 -0.64 -4.80
C LYS A 120 15.80 0.78 -4.69
N PHE A 121 15.45 1.49 -3.61
CA PHE A 121 15.74 2.93 -3.48
C PHE A 121 16.68 3.27 -2.31
N GLY A 122 16.94 2.32 -1.40
CA GLY A 122 17.81 2.55 -0.25
C GLY A 122 17.24 3.57 0.74
N VAL A 123 15.91 3.65 0.83
CA VAL A 123 15.19 4.61 1.68
C VAL A 123 14.78 3.99 3.00
N LYS A 124 14.54 4.83 4.01
CA LYS A 124 13.92 4.41 5.25
C LYS A 124 12.44 4.10 4.98
N ALA A 125 11.97 2.96 5.44
CA ALA A 125 10.59 2.56 5.28
C ALA A 125 10.01 2.01 6.58
N ILE A 126 8.82 2.45 6.97
CA ILE A 126 8.12 1.95 8.15
C ILE A 126 6.77 1.36 7.74
N GLY A 127 6.54 0.10 8.12
CA GLY A 127 5.27 -0.59 7.89
C GLY A 127 4.46 -0.64 9.17
N PHE A 128 3.16 -0.33 9.07
CA PHE A 128 2.23 -0.43 10.18
C PHE A 128 1.17 -1.47 9.87
N ASP A 129 0.95 -2.41 10.78
CA ASP A 129 -0.16 -3.36 10.67
C ASP A 129 -0.77 -3.61 12.04
N ILE A 130 -2.06 -3.91 12.05
CA ILE A 130 -2.84 -4.17 13.26
C ILE A 130 -2.97 -5.67 13.54
N ASP A 131 -2.74 -6.53 12.55
CA ASP A 131 -2.71 -7.97 12.74
C ASP A 131 -1.30 -8.39 13.20
N PRO A 132 -1.14 -8.91 14.42
CA PRO A 132 0.16 -9.36 14.91
C PRO A 132 0.78 -10.46 14.03
N LYS A 133 -0.04 -11.27 13.34
CA LYS A 133 0.44 -12.27 12.39
C LYS A 133 1.06 -11.62 11.14
N ARG A 134 0.46 -10.54 10.62
CA ARG A 134 1.05 -9.77 9.51
C ARG A 134 2.37 -9.13 9.95
N VAL A 135 2.42 -8.58 11.16
CA VAL A 135 3.65 -8.01 11.73
C VAL A 135 4.77 -9.06 11.82
N GLU A 136 4.47 -10.27 12.27
CA GLU A 136 5.45 -11.37 12.32
C GLU A 136 5.95 -11.75 10.92
N GLU A 137 5.04 -11.95 9.97
CA GLU A 137 5.39 -12.28 8.58
C GLU A 137 6.21 -11.18 7.90
N SER A 138 5.85 -9.92 8.14
CA SER A 138 6.56 -8.75 7.64
C SER A 138 7.98 -8.66 8.20
N ASN A 139 8.15 -8.84 9.51
CA ASN A 139 9.48 -8.88 10.13
C ASN A 139 10.34 -10.03 9.59
N ALA A 140 9.75 -11.22 9.37
CA ALA A 140 10.45 -12.34 8.75
C ALA A 140 10.88 -12.00 7.30
N ASN A 141 10.04 -11.31 6.54
CA ASN A 141 10.36 -10.87 5.18
C ASN A 141 11.46 -9.80 5.16
N VAL A 142 11.43 -8.84 6.08
CA VAL A 142 12.49 -7.82 6.27
C VAL A 142 13.83 -8.50 6.54
N LYS A 143 13.88 -9.45 7.47
CA LYS A 143 15.09 -10.23 7.80
C LYS A 143 15.58 -11.08 6.63
N LYS A 144 14.68 -11.79 5.95
CA LYS A 144 14.99 -12.59 4.76
C LYS A 144 15.67 -11.75 3.67
N ASN A 145 15.26 -10.49 3.54
CA ASN A 145 15.79 -9.56 2.55
C ASN A 145 16.97 -8.71 3.03
N LYS A 146 17.39 -8.87 4.29
CA LYS A 146 18.54 -8.19 4.90
C LYS A 146 18.43 -6.66 4.89
N VAL A 147 17.22 -6.14 5.10
CA VAL A 147 16.92 -4.69 5.10
C VAL A 147 16.51 -4.15 6.47
N GLU A 148 16.81 -4.88 7.56
CA GLU A 148 16.51 -4.48 8.94
C GLU A 148 17.06 -3.09 9.32
N HIS A 149 18.16 -2.68 8.70
CA HIS A 149 18.80 -1.38 8.93
C HIS A 149 18.08 -0.19 8.27
N LEU A 150 17.12 -0.47 7.38
CA LEU A 150 16.30 0.53 6.68
C LEU A 150 14.81 0.40 6.98
N VAL A 151 14.35 -0.79 7.36
CA VAL A 151 12.93 -1.10 7.53
C VAL A 151 12.60 -1.35 8.99
N THR A 152 11.52 -0.71 9.46
CA THR A 152 10.93 -0.97 10.78
C THR A 152 9.47 -1.38 10.61
N ILE A 153 9.04 -2.44 11.29
CA ILE A 153 7.63 -2.87 11.30
C ILE A 153 7.05 -2.58 12.68
N MET A 154 5.87 -1.98 12.72
CA MET A 154 5.19 -1.59 13.95
C MET A 154 3.80 -2.21 14.03
N HIS A 155 3.51 -2.88 15.14
CA HIS A 155 2.16 -3.33 15.49
C HIS A 155 1.36 -2.15 16.04
N LYS A 156 0.64 -1.43 15.18
CA LYS A 156 -0.12 -0.23 15.56
C LYS A 156 -1.36 -0.06 14.69
N ASP A 157 -2.36 0.61 15.24
CA ASP A 157 -3.48 1.09 14.45
C ASP A 157 -3.04 2.28 13.59
N ILE A 158 -3.13 2.12 12.27
CA ILE A 158 -2.84 3.16 11.29
C ILE A 158 -3.61 4.48 11.54
N PHE A 159 -4.76 4.42 12.24
CA PHE A 159 -5.54 5.60 12.57
C PHE A 159 -4.99 6.42 13.74
N THR A 160 -4.01 5.92 14.48
CA THR A 160 -3.42 6.59 15.66
C THR A 160 -1.97 7.02 15.45
N VAL A 161 -1.37 6.69 14.30
CA VAL A 161 0.03 6.95 13.99
C VAL A 161 0.25 8.41 13.59
N ASP A 162 1.33 9.02 14.07
CA ASP A 162 1.79 10.30 13.53
C ASP A 162 2.45 10.11 12.15
N LEU A 163 1.77 10.59 11.12
CA LEU A 163 2.25 10.53 9.74
C LEU A 163 3.21 11.68 9.40
N SER A 164 3.34 12.73 10.22
CA SER A 164 4.13 13.93 9.93
C SER A 164 5.62 13.69 9.53
N PRO A 165 6.29 12.60 9.96
CA PRO A 165 7.64 12.30 9.51
C PRO A 165 7.72 11.76 8.06
N ALA A 166 6.63 11.20 7.53
CA ALA A 166 6.61 10.57 6.22
C ALA A 166 6.66 11.60 5.08
N SER A 167 7.43 11.28 4.04
CA SER A 167 7.42 12.01 2.77
C SER A 167 6.67 11.26 1.68
N VAL A 168 6.49 9.94 1.83
CA VAL A 168 5.68 9.09 0.96
C VAL A 168 4.80 8.19 1.82
N VAL A 169 3.52 8.06 1.45
CA VAL A 169 2.60 7.10 2.07
C VAL A 169 2.04 6.17 1.00
N THR A 170 2.07 4.86 1.25
CA THR A 170 1.47 3.83 0.39
C THR A 170 0.24 3.24 1.08
N LEU A 171 -0.81 3.00 0.30
CA LEU A 171 -2.11 2.50 0.76
C LEU A 171 -2.60 1.36 -0.12
N TYR A 172 -2.94 0.22 0.47
CA TYR A 172 -3.86 -0.75 -0.12
C TYR A 172 -4.86 -1.20 0.94
N LEU A 173 -5.92 -0.42 1.08
CA LEU A 173 -6.95 -0.54 2.12
C LEU A 173 -8.34 -0.66 1.48
N LEU A 174 -9.41 -0.42 2.25
CA LEU A 174 -10.76 -0.23 1.70
C LEU A 174 -11.06 1.26 1.44
N PRO A 175 -11.98 1.60 0.52
CA PRO A 175 -12.35 2.98 0.22
C PRO A 175 -12.68 3.83 1.45
N GLU A 176 -13.45 3.27 2.39
CA GLU A 176 -13.90 3.99 3.59
C GLU A 176 -12.73 4.29 4.53
N LEU A 177 -11.73 3.41 4.58
CA LEU A 177 -10.52 3.62 5.37
C LEU A 177 -9.62 4.70 4.75
N ASN A 178 -9.49 4.71 3.42
CA ASN A 178 -8.80 5.76 2.69
C ASN A 178 -9.39 7.14 3.00
N VAL A 179 -10.73 7.28 2.95
CA VAL A 179 -11.43 8.52 3.30
C VAL A 179 -11.20 8.91 4.75
N ARG A 180 -11.28 7.95 5.69
CA ARG A 180 -11.04 8.18 7.12
C ARG A 180 -9.61 8.64 7.41
N LEU A 181 -8.63 8.28 6.58
CA LEU A 181 -7.23 8.70 6.72
C LEU A 181 -6.96 10.14 6.23
N ILE A 182 -7.84 10.73 5.41
CA ILE A 182 -7.64 12.08 4.83
C ILE A 182 -7.20 13.11 5.88
N PRO A 183 -7.83 13.25 7.06
CA PRO A 183 -7.42 14.24 8.06
C PRO A 183 -6.00 14.04 8.60
N GLN A 184 -5.45 12.82 8.56
CA GLN A 184 -4.07 12.55 8.96
C GLN A 184 -3.10 12.80 7.81
N LEU A 185 -3.49 12.43 6.58
CA LEU A 185 -2.71 12.69 5.38
C LEU A 185 -2.53 14.20 5.12
N GLU A 186 -3.49 15.04 5.53
CA GLU A 186 -3.36 16.50 5.49
C GLU A 186 -2.28 17.07 6.40
N LYS A 187 -1.85 16.33 7.42
CA LYS A 187 -0.79 16.75 8.35
C LYS A 187 0.61 16.45 7.82
N LEU A 188 0.71 15.75 6.69
CA LEU A 188 1.97 15.52 6.00
C LEU A 188 2.57 16.86 5.54
N LYS A 189 3.89 16.86 5.37
CA LYS A 189 4.59 18.03 4.83
C LYS A 189 4.13 18.32 3.40
N ALA A 190 4.09 19.59 3.03
CA ALA A 190 3.84 19.98 1.64
C ALA A 190 4.90 19.34 0.71
N GLY A 191 4.45 18.79 -0.41
CA GLY A 191 5.27 18.00 -1.32
C GLY A 191 5.34 16.50 -1.00
N SER A 192 4.79 16.05 0.14
CA SER A 192 4.60 14.62 0.39
C SER A 192 3.65 14.02 -0.65
N ARG A 193 3.85 12.72 -0.93
CA ARG A 193 3.08 11.98 -1.94
C ARG A 193 2.33 10.84 -1.27
N VAL A 194 1.08 10.66 -1.67
CA VAL A 194 0.26 9.50 -1.25
C VAL A 194 -0.03 8.69 -2.50
N VAL A 195 0.24 7.39 -2.47
CA VAL A 195 -0.12 6.47 -3.55
C VAL A 195 -1.02 5.36 -3.04
N SER A 196 -2.04 5.01 -3.81
CA SER A 196 -2.99 3.95 -3.43
C SER A 196 -3.24 2.96 -4.56
N HIS A 197 -3.42 1.69 -4.17
CA HIS A 197 -3.80 0.58 -5.03
C HIS A 197 -5.32 0.38 -5.01
N ASP A 198 -5.91 0.33 -6.21
CA ASP A 198 -7.32 0.05 -6.53
C ASP A 198 -8.37 1.04 -6.01
N PHE A 199 -8.15 1.67 -4.86
CA PHE A 199 -9.14 2.51 -4.21
C PHE A 199 -8.69 3.97 -4.16
N ASP A 200 -9.62 4.87 -4.47
CA ASP A 200 -9.39 6.30 -4.43
C ASP A 200 -9.57 6.86 -3.00
N MET A 201 -9.50 8.19 -2.89
CA MET A 201 -9.85 8.96 -1.70
C MET A 201 -11.02 9.87 -2.07
N GLU A 202 -12.25 9.34 -1.97
CA GLU A 202 -13.46 10.09 -2.30
C GLU A 202 -13.44 11.52 -1.73
N GLY A 203 -13.76 12.50 -2.57
CA GLY A 203 -13.70 13.91 -2.21
C GLY A 203 -12.33 14.58 -2.41
N VAL A 204 -11.31 13.84 -2.88
CA VAL A 204 -9.97 14.37 -3.18
C VAL A 204 -9.50 13.95 -4.56
N ASP A 205 -9.21 14.91 -5.44
CA ASP A 205 -8.74 14.65 -6.80
C ASP A 205 -7.32 14.05 -6.81
N PRO A 206 -7.10 12.86 -7.42
CA PRO A 206 -5.75 12.39 -7.71
C PRO A 206 -5.10 13.29 -8.76
N VAL A 207 -3.79 13.51 -8.63
CA VAL A 207 -3.00 14.23 -9.65
C VAL A 207 -2.75 13.35 -10.87
N ASN A 208 -2.69 12.02 -10.67
CA ASN A 208 -2.51 11.04 -11.72
C ASN A 208 -3.14 9.70 -11.32
N THR A 209 -3.55 8.96 -12.35
CA THR A 209 -4.01 7.57 -12.24
C THR A 209 -3.35 6.75 -13.33
N TRP A 210 -2.96 5.52 -13.01
CA TRP A 210 -2.44 4.54 -13.96
C TRP A 210 -3.19 3.22 -13.81
N THR A 211 -3.19 2.44 -14.89
CA THR A 211 -3.69 1.06 -14.90
C THR A 211 -2.53 0.10 -15.08
N VAL A 212 -2.54 -1.00 -14.33
CA VAL A 212 -1.54 -2.08 -14.39
C VAL A 212 -2.27 -3.40 -14.52
N MET A 213 -1.96 -4.19 -15.54
CA MET A 213 -2.47 -5.56 -15.64
C MET A 213 -1.69 -6.47 -14.68
N ALA A 214 -2.39 -7.16 -13.78
CA ALA A 214 -1.79 -8.13 -12.87
C ALA A 214 -2.79 -9.24 -12.49
N PRO A 215 -2.33 -10.40 -11.99
CA PRO A 215 -3.21 -11.47 -11.57
C PRO A 215 -4.15 -11.05 -10.44
N ASP A 216 -5.43 -11.40 -10.55
CA ASP A 216 -6.37 -11.25 -9.45
C ASP A 216 -6.00 -12.22 -8.30
N HIS A 217 -6.13 -11.75 -7.06
CA HIS A 217 -5.98 -12.61 -5.88
C HIS A 217 -7.02 -13.74 -5.84
N ARG A 218 -8.18 -13.56 -6.48
CA ARG A 218 -9.23 -14.58 -6.53
C ARG A 218 -8.93 -15.64 -7.59
N PRO A 219 -9.12 -16.93 -7.30
CA PRO A 219 -9.11 -17.97 -8.33
C PRO A 219 -10.11 -17.63 -9.46
N PRO A 220 -9.75 -17.84 -10.74
CA PRO A 220 -8.60 -18.59 -11.23
C PRO A 220 -7.32 -17.75 -11.47
N HIS A 221 -7.15 -16.62 -10.77
CA HIS A 221 -6.00 -15.72 -10.87
C HIS A 221 -5.76 -15.17 -12.29
N LYS A 222 -6.85 -14.91 -13.01
CA LYS A 222 -6.78 -14.23 -14.30
C LYS A 222 -6.29 -12.80 -14.09
N ASP A 223 -5.53 -12.31 -15.06
CA ASP A 223 -5.13 -10.91 -15.06
C ASP A 223 -6.36 -10.00 -15.11
N ARG A 224 -6.32 -8.95 -14.30
CA ARG A 224 -7.27 -7.84 -14.34
C ARG A 224 -6.52 -6.52 -14.30
N GLU A 225 -7.26 -5.46 -14.59
CA GLU A 225 -6.79 -4.10 -14.37
C GLU A 225 -6.73 -3.81 -12.86
N HIS A 226 -5.59 -3.29 -12.43
CA HIS A 226 -5.36 -2.69 -11.12
C HIS A 226 -5.11 -1.20 -11.29
N TYR A 227 -5.66 -0.38 -10.41
CA TYR A 227 -5.49 1.06 -10.46
C TYR A 227 -4.40 1.52 -9.50
N VAL A 228 -3.60 2.48 -9.93
CA VAL A 228 -2.63 3.18 -9.09
C VAL A 228 -2.97 4.65 -9.11
N TYR A 229 -3.28 5.22 -7.95
CA TYR A 229 -3.58 6.62 -7.78
C TYR A 229 -2.43 7.35 -7.10
N LEU A 230 -2.21 8.62 -7.45
CA LEU A 230 -1.24 9.50 -6.80
C LEU A 230 -1.93 10.80 -6.38
N TRP A 231 -1.61 11.26 -5.18
CA TRP A 231 -1.92 12.60 -4.68
C TRP A 231 -0.66 13.27 -4.15
N ASN A 232 -0.63 14.59 -4.27
CA ASN A 232 0.39 15.44 -3.62
C ASN A 232 -0.26 16.21 -2.48
N VAL A 233 0.49 16.44 -1.40
CA VAL A 233 0.07 17.25 -0.27
C VAL A 233 0.52 18.70 -0.52
N PRO A 234 -0.35 19.73 -0.32
CA PRO A 234 -1.70 19.67 0.21
C PRO A 234 -2.71 19.01 -0.74
N LEU A 235 -3.62 18.21 -0.16
CA LEU A 235 -4.64 17.46 -0.89
C LEU A 235 -5.66 18.41 -1.55
N LYS A 236 -5.97 18.17 -2.83
CA LYS A 236 -6.94 18.97 -3.59
C LYS A 236 -8.35 18.43 -3.36
N LYS A 237 -9.08 19.05 -2.42
CA LYS A 237 -10.48 18.72 -2.16
C LYS A 237 -11.38 19.09 -3.34
N LEU A 238 -12.31 18.20 -3.66
CA LEU A 238 -13.39 18.48 -4.60
C LEU A 238 -14.31 19.56 -4.04
N ALA A 239 -14.74 20.49 -4.89
CA ALA A 239 -15.81 21.40 -4.51
C ALA A 239 -17.10 20.58 -4.27
N PRO A 240 -17.90 20.92 -3.25
CA PRO A 240 -19.17 20.23 -3.03
C PRO A 240 -20.03 20.36 -4.29
N LYS A 241 -20.55 19.22 -4.79
CA LYS A 241 -21.54 19.22 -5.87
C LYS A 241 -22.78 19.95 -5.32
N LYS A 242 -23.13 21.07 -5.96
CA LYS A 242 -24.33 21.87 -5.66
C LYS A 242 -25.59 21.07 -5.95
#